data_AF-A0A7S0XCH7-F1
#
_entry.id   AF-A0A7S0XCH7-F1
#
_cell.length_a   1.000
_cell.length_b   1.000
_cell.length_c   1.000
_cell.angle_alpha   90.00
_cell.angle_beta   90.00
_cell.angle_gamma   90.00
#
_symmetry.space_group_name_H-M   'P 1'
#
loop_
_entity.id
_entity.type
_entity.pdbx_description
1 polymer ?
#
loop_
_entity_poly.entity_id
_entity_poly.type
_entity_poly.pdbx_seq_one_letter_code
_entity_poly.pdbx_strand_id
1 'polypeptide(L)'
;KGSPIYYASVSLKNKLYREYEDIKESIFKKYPSKFDIEKYTYDLFIWAFVMLLSRAARLSSKSTGEELALVPYADLMNHSPYSNTYIDAQRSGLPFVSRTEEVALYSDRNYKKFEQVFINYGEKSNADLLLLYGFALEKNPFNSVDISVGLSKDDPLYNQKKIYLDKAGRGAQSVRFPLQLDRYPSELVDFLRLLLVEPEDLGLTTIDRIDFNEPISPSLERRVLTTMISICESYLTQYPTTVQEDELLIADKTLFSALSRQQRMAVKLRISEKRILQQTIKAVEEELLRLPAIVVDDQKITPAGRSFETLDTQKSLSQNQNLNTWVDIRVPKVKDVKAVNSDNKPSIAERRRKRRTGE
;
A
#
# COMPACT_ATOMS: atom_id res chain seq x y z
N LYS A 1 -12.56 1.54 6.64
CA LYS A 1 -12.65 0.22 7.32
C LYS A 1 -12.48 -0.84 6.24
N GLY A 2 -11.69 -1.88 6.47
CA GLY A 2 -11.32 -2.90 5.48
C GLY A 2 -10.04 -2.59 4.72
N SER A 3 -9.91 -1.38 4.17
CA SER A 3 -8.70 -0.96 3.45
C SER A 3 -7.43 -1.02 4.32
N PRO A 4 -6.31 -1.56 3.81
CA PRO A 4 -5.00 -1.53 4.48
C PRO A 4 -4.54 -0.12 4.85
N ILE A 5 -4.86 0.89 4.02
CA ILE A 5 -4.43 2.27 4.27
C ILE A 5 -5.07 2.86 5.53
N TYR A 6 -6.23 2.34 5.95
CA TYR A 6 -6.89 2.81 7.16
C TYR A 6 -5.99 2.63 8.39
N TYR A 7 -5.44 1.42 8.57
CA TYR A 7 -4.55 1.12 9.68
C TYR A 7 -3.23 1.89 9.58
N ALA A 8 -2.69 2.03 8.37
CA ALA A 8 -1.50 2.84 8.12
C ALA A 8 -1.73 4.32 8.52
N SER A 9 -2.88 4.90 8.17
CA SER A 9 -3.24 6.28 8.51
C SER A 9 -3.37 6.51 10.02
N VAL A 10 -3.95 5.56 10.75
CA VAL A 10 -4.05 5.61 12.22
C VAL A 10 -2.66 5.50 12.86
N SER A 11 -1.84 4.57 12.37
CA SER A 11 -0.46 4.40 12.83
C SER A 11 0.37 5.66 12.61
N LEU A 12 0.28 6.27 11.42
CA LEU A 12 0.97 7.53 11.10
C LEU A 12 0.53 8.66 12.03
N LYS A 13 -0.79 8.82 12.26
CA LYS A 13 -1.30 9.84 13.17
C LYS A 13 -0.71 9.71 14.58
N ASN A 14 -0.68 8.48 15.11
CA ASN A 14 -0.11 8.20 16.43
C ASN A 14 1.41 8.42 16.47
N LYS A 15 2.12 8.09 15.38
CA LYS A 15 3.55 8.41 15.25
C LYS A 15 3.77 9.92 15.30
N LEU A 16 3.06 10.70 14.48
CA LEU A 16 3.21 12.15 14.43
C LEU A 16 2.90 12.83 15.77
N TYR A 17 1.94 12.30 16.53
CA TYR A 17 1.67 12.80 17.87
C TYR A 17 2.86 12.59 18.83
N ARG A 18 3.48 11.40 18.80
CA ARG A 18 4.67 11.12 19.61
C ARG A 18 5.85 12.00 19.22
N GLU A 19 6.13 12.14 17.93
CA GLU A 19 7.19 13.01 17.41
C GLU A 19 6.99 14.48 17.85
N TYR A 20 5.73 14.95 17.85
CA TYR A 20 5.42 16.29 18.35
C TYR A 20 5.71 16.45 19.84
N GLU A 21 5.28 15.49 20.68
CA GLU A 21 5.58 15.54 22.11
C GLU A 21 7.08 15.45 22.37
N ASP A 22 7.82 14.63 21.62
CA ASP A 22 9.27 14.53 21.73
C ASP A 22 9.97 15.85 21.37
N ILE A 23 9.55 16.53 20.29
CA ILE A 23 10.06 17.86 19.90
C ILE A 23 9.72 18.91 20.96
N LYS A 24 8.51 18.85 21.51
CA LYS A 24 8.06 19.77 22.55
C LYS A 24 8.92 19.67 23.81
N GLU A 25 9.23 18.45 24.26
CA GLU A 25 10.09 18.22 25.41
C GLU A 25 11.56 18.57 25.13
N SER A 26 12.10 18.13 23.99
CA SER A 26 13.54 18.22 23.69
C SER A 26 13.98 19.58 23.13
N ILE A 27 13.10 20.29 22.42
CA ILE A 27 13.41 21.54 21.72
C ILE A 27 12.64 22.71 22.31
N PHE A 28 11.30 22.65 22.32
CA PHE A 28 10.50 23.84 22.66
C PHE A 28 10.72 24.27 24.11
N LYS A 29 10.67 23.33 25.06
CA LYS A 29 10.96 23.62 26.48
C LYS A 29 12.40 24.05 26.74
N LYS A 30 13.36 23.55 25.95
CA LYS A 30 14.79 23.88 26.10
C LYS A 30 15.13 25.27 25.56
N TYR A 31 14.41 25.74 24.56
CA TYR A 31 14.65 27.02 23.90
C TYR A 31 13.38 27.91 23.86
N PRO A 32 12.82 28.28 25.02
CA PRO A 32 11.53 28.99 25.11
C PRO A 32 11.57 30.40 24.49
N SER A 33 12.75 31.03 24.43
CA SER A 33 12.92 32.32 23.75
C SER A 33 12.79 32.24 22.23
N LYS A 34 12.96 31.04 21.64
CA LYS A 34 12.82 30.79 20.20
C LYS A 34 11.50 30.11 19.86
N PHE A 35 10.99 29.26 20.75
CA PHE A 35 9.79 28.46 20.52
C PHE A 35 8.80 28.64 21.66
N ASP A 36 7.80 29.49 21.42
CA ASP A 36 6.68 29.71 22.33
C ASP A 36 5.73 28.51 22.32
N ILE A 37 5.77 27.69 23.38
CA ILE A 37 5.05 26.41 23.46
C ILE A 37 3.53 26.55 23.26
N GLU A 38 2.95 27.71 23.59
CA GLU A 38 1.52 27.97 23.39
C GLU A 38 1.18 28.21 21.92
N LYS A 39 2.14 28.73 21.14
CA LYS A 39 1.98 28.99 19.71
C LYS A 39 2.31 27.77 18.86
N TYR A 40 3.31 26.97 19.23
CA TYR A 40 3.71 25.77 18.48
C TYR A 40 2.83 24.57 18.83
N THR A 41 1.56 24.65 18.43
CA THR A 41 0.54 23.61 18.68
C THR A 41 0.72 22.38 17.78
N TYR A 42 0.13 21.25 18.19
CA TYR A 42 0.09 20.03 17.38
C TYR A 42 -0.58 20.24 16.02
N ASP A 43 -1.62 21.07 15.94
CA ASP A 43 -2.30 21.36 14.67
C ASP A 43 -1.37 22.06 13.67
N LEU A 44 -0.52 22.99 14.13
CA LEU A 44 0.49 23.64 13.28
C LEU A 44 1.62 22.69 12.91
N PHE A 45 2.04 21.80 13.81
CA PHE A 45 3.00 20.74 13.50
C PHE A 45 2.46 19.83 12.38
N ILE A 46 1.20 19.38 12.48
CA ILE A 46 0.56 18.59 11.45
C ILE A 46 0.44 19.37 10.15
N TRP A 47 0.06 20.64 10.20
CA TRP A 47 0.01 21.49 9.01
C TRP A 47 1.38 21.56 8.32
N ALA A 48 2.45 21.84 9.07
CA ALA A 48 3.81 21.92 8.52
C ALA A 48 4.29 20.57 7.97
N PHE A 49 4.00 19.47 8.67
CA PHE A 49 4.31 18.12 8.21
C PHE A 49 3.59 17.79 6.90
N VAL A 50 2.29 18.11 6.79
CA VAL A 50 1.51 17.90 5.57
C VAL A 50 2.03 18.77 4.43
N MET A 51 2.45 20.02 4.70
CA MET A 51 3.08 20.87 3.69
C MET A 51 4.36 20.23 3.14
N LEU A 52 5.23 19.73 4.02
CA LEU A 52 6.45 19.03 3.60
C LEU A 52 6.11 17.76 2.79
N LEU A 53 5.18 16.95 3.27
CA LEU A 53 4.84 15.66 2.68
C LEU A 53 4.16 15.78 1.30
N SER A 54 3.32 16.80 1.12
CA SER A 54 2.50 16.95 -0.08
C SER A 54 3.08 17.91 -1.13
N ARG A 55 4.06 18.76 -0.77
CA ARG A 55 4.58 19.82 -1.66
C ARG A 55 6.09 19.85 -1.86
N ALA A 56 6.87 19.08 -1.10
CA ALA A 56 8.31 19.02 -1.32
C ALA A 56 8.61 18.29 -2.65
N ALA A 57 9.46 18.89 -3.47
CA ALA A 57 10.02 18.30 -4.68
C ALA A 57 11.41 17.76 -4.37
N ARG A 58 11.77 16.62 -4.99
CA ARG A 58 13.15 16.15 -5.02
C ARG A 58 13.84 16.76 -6.23
N LEU A 59 14.97 17.42 -6.01
CA LEU A 59 15.75 18.10 -7.03
C LEU A 59 17.17 17.53 -7.08
N SER A 60 17.72 17.42 -8.29
CA SER A 60 19.08 16.92 -8.54
C SER A 60 20.06 18.09 -8.67
N SER A 61 20.38 18.75 -7.56
CA SER A 61 21.37 19.82 -7.55
C SER A 61 22.73 19.29 -8.02
N LYS A 62 23.39 20.03 -8.93
CA LYS A 62 24.79 19.73 -9.31
C LYS A 62 25.77 20.19 -8.23
N SER A 63 25.33 21.03 -7.29
CA SER A 63 26.16 21.56 -6.21
C SER A 63 26.10 20.73 -4.93
N THR A 64 24.92 20.24 -4.56
CA THR A 64 24.70 19.55 -3.27
C THR A 64 24.17 18.13 -3.41
N GLY A 65 23.85 17.67 -4.63
CA GLY A 65 23.28 16.34 -4.88
C GLY A 65 21.75 16.34 -4.81
N GLU A 66 21.16 15.20 -4.44
CA GLU A 66 19.71 15.11 -4.27
C GLU A 66 19.25 15.88 -3.02
N GLU A 67 18.33 16.82 -3.20
CA GLU A 67 17.73 17.58 -2.10
C GLU A 67 16.20 17.57 -2.16
N LEU A 68 15.57 17.68 -0.99
CA LEU A 68 14.14 17.94 -0.87
C LEU A 68 13.92 19.43 -0.64
N ALA A 69 13.15 20.08 -1.51
CA ALA A 69 12.89 21.51 -1.45
C ALA A 69 11.40 21.83 -1.56
N LEU A 70 10.95 22.86 -0.84
CA LEU A 70 9.67 23.52 -1.11
C LEU A 70 9.93 24.59 -2.15
N VAL A 71 9.38 24.40 -3.35
CA VAL A 71 9.58 25.29 -4.50
C VAL A 71 8.31 26.08 -4.76
N PRO A 72 8.26 27.38 -4.41
CA PRO A 72 7.12 28.23 -4.72
C PRO A 72 6.78 28.21 -6.21
N TYR A 73 5.49 28.32 -6.54
CA TYR A 73 4.91 28.21 -7.89
C TYR A 73 4.93 26.80 -8.46
N ALA A 74 6.03 26.07 -8.33
CA ALA A 74 6.09 24.69 -8.79
C ALA A 74 5.14 23.79 -7.98
N ASP A 75 4.96 24.09 -6.69
CA ASP A 75 4.02 23.41 -5.80
C ASP A 75 2.52 23.62 -6.13
N LEU A 76 2.19 24.49 -7.07
CA LEU A 76 0.83 24.69 -7.57
C LEU A 76 0.44 23.68 -8.66
N MET A 77 1.41 22.99 -9.24
CA MET A 77 1.16 22.05 -10.34
C MET A 77 0.53 20.76 -9.83
N ASN A 78 -0.55 20.35 -10.48
CA ASN A 78 -1.30 19.16 -10.11
C ASN A 78 -0.71 17.89 -10.73
N HIS A 79 -1.11 16.75 -10.14
CA HIS A 79 -0.71 15.43 -10.59
C HIS A 79 -1.50 14.93 -11.80
N SER A 80 -0.79 14.32 -12.74
CA SER A 80 -1.34 13.36 -13.70
C SER A 80 -0.38 12.17 -13.83
N PRO A 81 -0.87 10.91 -13.74
CA PRO A 81 -0.02 9.73 -13.94
C PRO A 81 0.39 9.53 -15.41
N TYR A 82 -0.18 10.31 -16.33
CA TYR A 82 0.12 10.29 -17.76
C TYR A 82 1.02 11.44 -18.21
N SER A 83 1.44 12.31 -17.29
CA SER A 83 2.39 13.38 -17.60
C SER A 83 3.81 12.85 -17.44
N ASN A 84 4.68 13.24 -18.36
CA ASN A 84 6.14 13.12 -18.21
C ASN A 84 6.80 14.47 -17.93
N THR A 85 6.00 15.53 -17.70
CA THR A 85 6.53 16.84 -17.29
C THR A 85 7.15 16.71 -15.91
N TYR A 86 8.36 17.23 -15.74
CA TYR A 86 9.09 17.16 -14.49
C TYR A 86 9.74 18.51 -14.15
N ILE A 87 10.02 18.67 -12.86
CA ILE A 87 10.76 19.81 -12.32
C ILE A 87 12.15 19.30 -11.93
N ASP A 88 13.20 20.04 -12.25
CA ASP A 88 14.53 19.74 -11.73
C ASP A 88 15.38 21.01 -11.55
N ALA A 89 16.49 20.86 -10.82
CA ALA A 89 17.52 21.89 -10.73
C ALA A 89 18.36 21.92 -12.02
N GLN A 90 18.60 23.12 -12.53
CA GLN A 90 19.53 23.35 -13.64
C GLN A 90 20.48 24.50 -13.30
N ARG A 91 21.66 24.52 -13.94
CA ARG A 91 22.55 25.67 -13.85
C ARG A 91 21.97 26.86 -14.62
N SER A 92 21.83 28.00 -13.93
CA SER A 92 21.45 29.25 -14.58
C SER A 92 22.67 29.85 -15.30
N GLY A 93 22.47 30.42 -16.50
CA GLY A 93 23.50 31.23 -17.18
C GLY A 93 24.54 30.44 -17.98
N LEU A 94 25.63 31.12 -18.38
CA LEU A 94 26.64 30.54 -19.27
C LEU A 94 27.43 29.40 -18.59
N PRO A 95 27.68 28.27 -19.30
CA PRO A 95 28.57 27.22 -18.82
C PRO A 95 29.92 27.80 -18.39
N PHE A 96 30.45 27.33 -17.26
CA PHE A 96 31.75 27.73 -16.64
C PHE A 96 31.81 29.12 -15.98
N VAL A 97 30.78 29.96 -16.11
CA VAL A 97 30.76 31.31 -15.48
C VAL A 97 29.85 31.34 -14.25
N SER A 98 28.68 30.73 -14.34
CA SER A 98 27.69 30.76 -13.26
C SER A 98 27.79 29.53 -12.36
N ARG A 99 27.69 29.78 -11.05
CA ARG A 99 27.53 28.74 -10.00
C ARG A 99 26.12 28.74 -9.41
N THR A 100 25.20 29.56 -9.92
CA THR A 100 23.83 29.59 -9.43
C THR A 100 23.00 28.53 -10.12
N GLU A 101 22.14 27.88 -9.35
CA GLU A 101 21.14 26.96 -9.87
C GLU A 101 19.75 27.59 -9.78
N GLU A 102 18.89 27.18 -10.69
CA GLU A 102 17.48 27.50 -10.71
C GLU A 102 16.67 26.23 -10.84
N VAL A 103 15.40 26.32 -10.48
CA VAL A 103 14.45 25.23 -10.68
C VAL A 103 13.72 25.46 -12.00
N ALA A 104 13.82 24.50 -12.91
CA ALA A 104 13.21 24.55 -14.23
C ALA A 104 12.11 23.50 -14.37
N LEU A 105 11.08 23.87 -15.13
CA LEU A 105 10.00 22.99 -15.53
C LEU A 105 10.23 22.54 -16.97
N TYR A 106 10.27 21.23 -17.19
CA TYR A 106 10.44 20.64 -18.51
C TYR A 106 9.13 20.01 -18.95
N SER A 107 8.44 20.66 -19.91
CA SER A 107 7.19 20.15 -20.48
C SER A 107 7.44 18.94 -21.37
N ASP A 108 6.63 17.91 -21.19
CA ASP A 108 6.65 16.68 -22.01
C ASP A 108 6.04 16.83 -23.40
N ARG A 109 5.25 17.88 -23.61
CA ARG A 109 4.54 18.15 -24.86
C ARG A 109 4.20 19.62 -25.01
N ASN A 110 3.70 19.97 -26.19
CA ASN A 110 3.08 21.27 -26.43
C ASN A 110 1.74 21.36 -25.68
N TYR A 111 1.52 22.48 -24.99
CA TYR A 111 0.28 22.81 -24.30
C TYR A 111 -0.46 23.92 -25.04
N LYS A 112 -1.78 23.80 -25.14
CA LYS A 112 -2.63 24.86 -25.68
C LYS A 112 -2.76 26.00 -24.68
N LYS A 113 -3.08 27.20 -25.16
CA LYS A 113 -3.45 28.32 -24.28
C LYS A 113 -4.59 27.89 -23.35
N PHE A 114 -4.43 28.15 -22.05
CA PHE A 114 -5.35 27.76 -20.97
C PHE A 114 -5.41 26.25 -20.65
N GLU A 115 -4.58 25.43 -21.30
CA GLU A 115 -4.43 24.03 -20.90
C GLU A 115 -3.59 23.95 -19.63
N GLN A 116 -4.06 23.16 -18.66
CA GLN A 116 -3.33 22.95 -17.42
C GLN A 116 -2.10 22.08 -17.68
N VAL A 117 -0.94 22.56 -17.20
CA VAL A 117 0.28 21.76 -17.13
C VAL A 117 0.21 20.91 -15.87
N PHE A 118 0.33 19.59 -16.06
CA PHE A 118 0.39 18.62 -14.97
C PHE A 118 1.81 18.08 -14.83
N ILE A 119 2.21 17.70 -13.63
CA ILE A 119 3.43 16.92 -13.40
C ILE A 119 3.07 15.52 -12.90
N ASN A 120 4.05 14.61 -12.91
CA ASN A 120 3.90 13.33 -12.26
C ASN A 120 4.51 13.39 -10.84
N TYR A 121 3.74 12.98 -9.83
CA TYR A 121 4.21 12.94 -8.44
C TYR A 121 4.94 11.63 -8.14
N GLY A 122 5.08 10.76 -9.14
CA GLY A 122 5.61 9.41 -9.06
C GLY A 122 4.53 8.35 -9.32
N GLU A 123 4.98 7.15 -9.66
CA GLU A 123 4.15 5.96 -9.86
C GLU A 123 3.59 5.46 -8.51
N LYS A 124 2.48 6.06 -8.08
CA LYS A 124 1.90 5.85 -6.75
C LYS A 124 0.52 5.21 -6.83
N SER A 125 0.25 4.30 -5.90
CA SER A 125 -1.08 3.71 -5.73
C SER A 125 -2.11 4.77 -5.31
N ASN A 126 -3.42 4.50 -5.46
CA ASN A 126 -4.43 5.41 -4.91
C ASN A 126 -4.37 5.49 -3.38
N ALA A 127 -3.88 4.44 -2.70
CA ALA A 127 -3.68 4.45 -1.26
C ALA A 127 -2.59 5.47 -0.88
N ASP A 128 -1.47 5.47 -1.60
CA ASP A 128 -0.38 6.44 -1.43
C ASP A 128 -0.83 7.85 -1.79
N LEU A 129 -1.50 8.03 -2.93
CA LEU A 129 -1.99 9.34 -3.36
C LEU A 129 -2.97 9.94 -2.34
N LEU A 130 -3.83 9.11 -1.74
CA LEU A 130 -4.76 9.57 -0.73
C LEU A 130 -4.05 9.93 0.58
N LEU A 131 -3.08 9.12 1.01
CA LEU A 131 -2.35 9.36 2.24
C LEU A 131 -1.43 10.59 2.14
N LEU A 132 -0.74 10.76 1.01
CA LEU A 132 0.29 11.78 0.82
C LEU A 132 -0.28 13.11 0.30
N TYR A 133 -1.28 13.06 -0.60
CA TYR A 133 -1.78 14.24 -1.30
C TYR A 133 -3.29 14.46 -1.14
N GLY A 134 -4.01 13.52 -0.50
CA GLY A 134 -5.42 13.67 -0.18
C GLY A 134 -6.36 13.49 -1.39
N PHE A 135 -5.97 12.72 -2.41
CA PHE A 135 -6.87 12.37 -3.51
C PHE A 135 -6.64 10.94 -4.01
N ALA A 136 -7.67 10.36 -4.63
CA ALA A 136 -7.60 9.10 -5.36
C ALA A 136 -8.10 9.31 -6.79
N LEU A 137 -7.40 8.74 -7.76
CA LEU A 137 -7.74 8.84 -9.17
C LEU A 137 -8.67 7.71 -9.58
N GLU A 138 -9.56 8.00 -10.54
CA GLU A 138 -10.49 7.00 -11.07
C GLU A 138 -9.80 6.01 -12.01
N LYS A 139 -8.87 6.51 -12.84
CA LYS A 139 -8.04 5.73 -13.75
C LYS A 139 -6.58 5.97 -13.38
N ASN A 140 -6.05 5.15 -12.48
CA ASN A 140 -4.63 5.16 -12.11
C ASN A 140 -3.98 3.87 -12.62
N PRO A 141 -3.04 3.95 -13.58
CA PRO A 141 -2.35 2.77 -14.11
C PRO A 141 -1.40 2.13 -13.08
N PHE A 142 -1.02 2.87 -12.03
CA PHE A 142 -0.15 2.42 -10.96
C PHE A 142 -0.94 2.04 -9.70
N ASN A 143 -2.27 1.89 -9.80
CA ASN A 143 -3.06 1.52 -8.65
C ASN A 143 -2.72 0.11 -8.18
N SER A 144 -2.66 -0.07 -6.86
CA SER A 144 -2.44 -1.36 -6.24
C SER A 144 -3.17 -1.46 -4.90
N VAL A 145 -3.35 -2.69 -4.42
CA VAL A 145 -3.73 -2.98 -3.03
C VAL A 145 -2.72 -3.96 -2.45
N ASP A 146 -2.13 -3.62 -1.31
CA ASP A 146 -1.18 -4.48 -0.62
C ASP A 146 -1.91 -5.60 0.12
N ILE A 147 -1.55 -6.85 -0.18
CA ILE A 147 -1.85 -7.99 0.68
C ILE A 147 -0.62 -8.32 1.53
N SER A 148 -0.87 -8.77 2.75
CA SER A 148 0.17 -9.11 3.72
C SER A 148 0.13 -10.60 4.04
N VAL A 149 1.24 -11.30 3.82
CA VAL A 149 1.39 -12.74 4.10
C VAL A 149 2.62 -12.98 4.97
N GLY A 150 2.61 -14.00 5.80
CA GLY A 150 3.72 -14.27 6.73
C GLY A 150 3.73 -15.70 7.22
N LEU A 151 4.87 -16.13 7.75
CA LEU A 151 5.07 -17.48 8.26
C LEU A 151 4.32 -17.68 9.58
N SER A 152 3.40 -18.65 9.61
CA SER A 152 2.67 -19.03 10.83
C SER A 152 3.59 -19.73 11.81
N LYS A 153 3.51 -19.38 13.10
CA LYS A 153 4.27 -20.05 14.16
C LYS A 153 3.84 -21.49 14.40
N ASP A 154 2.63 -21.84 13.96
CA ASP A 154 2.07 -23.17 14.11
C ASP A 154 2.44 -24.09 12.93
N ASP A 155 3.22 -23.59 11.96
CA ASP A 155 3.71 -24.36 10.82
C ASP A 155 4.67 -25.48 11.29
N PRO A 156 4.44 -26.75 10.91
CA PRO A 156 5.30 -27.87 11.30
C PRO A 156 6.78 -27.69 10.90
N LEU A 157 7.03 -26.95 9.81
CA LEU A 157 8.35 -26.65 9.27
C LEU A 157 8.82 -25.24 9.66
N TYR A 158 8.17 -24.57 10.62
CA TYR A 158 8.46 -23.18 11.01
C TYR A 158 9.94 -22.90 11.20
N ASN A 159 10.64 -23.73 11.97
CA ASN A 159 12.06 -23.51 12.26
C ASN A 159 12.92 -23.58 11.00
N GLN A 160 12.63 -24.51 10.09
CA GLN A 160 13.39 -24.70 8.85
C GLN A 160 13.11 -23.57 7.85
N LYS A 161 11.82 -23.23 7.65
CA LYS A 161 11.39 -22.10 6.81
C LYS A 161 11.95 -20.77 7.33
N LYS A 162 11.96 -20.57 8.65
CA LYS A 162 12.57 -19.40 9.28
C LYS A 162 14.08 -19.31 9.02
N ILE A 163 14.82 -20.41 9.20
CA ILE A 163 16.27 -20.44 8.91
C ILE A 163 16.54 -20.13 7.44
N TYR A 164 15.71 -20.65 6.53
CA TYR A 164 15.79 -20.33 5.09
C TYR A 164 15.62 -18.83 4.83
N LEU A 165 14.58 -18.22 5.42
CA LEU A 165 14.33 -16.78 5.30
C LEU A 165 15.49 -15.96 5.88
N ASP A 166 15.96 -16.30 7.09
CA ASP A 166 17.04 -15.59 7.77
C ASP A 166 18.34 -15.61 6.92
N LYS A 167 18.66 -16.74 6.27
CA LYS A 167 19.79 -16.86 5.34
C LYS A 167 19.63 -15.97 4.10
N ALA A 168 18.40 -15.80 3.62
CA ALA A 168 18.07 -14.90 2.51
C ALA A 168 18.00 -13.42 2.94
N GLY A 169 18.32 -13.09 4.20
CA GLY A 169 18.22 -11.73 4.74
C GLY A 169 16.77 -11.26 4.92
N ARG A 170 15.80 -12.17 4.94
CA ARG A 170 14.37 -11.88 5.11
C ARG A 170 13.91 -12.37 6.48
N GLY A 171 13.14 -11.56 7.20
CA GLY A 171 12.54 -12.01 8.46
C GLY A 171 11.31 -12.88 8.23
N ALA A 172 10.99 -13.75 9.19
CA ALA A 172 9.71 -14.50 9.24
C ALA A 172 8.46 -13.63 9.51
N GLN A 173 8.59 -12.30 9.39
CA GLN A 173 7.49 -11.37 9.61
C GLN A 173 6.57 -11.31 8.40
N SER A 174 5.42 -10.66 8.57
CA SER A 174 4.52 -10.41 7.46
C SER A 174 5.17 -9.50 6.41
N VAL A 175 5.20 -9.98 5.16
CA VAL A 175 5.68 -9.28 3.97
C VAL A 175 4.46 -8.78 3.18
N ARG A 176 4.59 -7.59 2.57
CA ARG A 176 3.55 -6.98 1.74
C ARG A 176 3.83 -7.20 0.27
N PHE A 177 2.79 -7.54 -0.48
CA PHE A 177 2.83 -7.72 -1.92
C PHE A 177 1.73 -6.87 -2.58
N PRO A 178 2.09 -5.96 -3.50
CA PRO A 178 1.12 -5.11 -4.17
C PRO A 178 0.41 -5.89 -5.28
N LEU A 179 -0.90 -6.05 -5.19
CA LEU A 179 -1.72 -6.56 -6.28
C LEU A 179 -2.13 -5.41 -7.18
N GLN A 180 -2.00 -5.55 -8.50
CA GLN A 180 -2.53 -4.61 -9.49
C GLN A 180 -3.75 -5.21 -10.20
N LEU A 181 -4.47 -4.38 -10.95
CA LEU A 181 -5.69 -4.80 -11.63
C LEU A 181 -5.46 -5.95 -12.63
N ASP A 182 -4.30 -5.98 -13.27
CA ASP A 182 -3.95 -6.89 -14.37
C ASP A 182 -2.87 -7.91 -14.00
N ARG A 183 -2.26 -7.82 -12.81
CA ARG A 183 -1.13 -8.67 -12.42
C ARG A 183 -0.91 -8.70 -10.90
N TYR A 184 -0.14 -9.68 -10.46
CA TYR A 184 0.45 -9.78 -9.12
C TYR A 184 1.94 -10.14 -9.24
N PRO A 185 2.77 -9.79 -8.26
CA PRO A 185 4.21 -10.10 -8.27
C PRO A 185 4.45 -11.61 -8.24
N SER A 186 5.40 -12.11 -9.02
CA SER A 186 5.81 -13.52 -8.96
C SER A 186 6.39 -13.88 -7.60
N GLU A 187 7.04 -12.91 -6.94
CA GLU A 187 7.61 -13.08 -5.61
C GLU A 187 6.55 -13.42 -4.55
N LEU A 188 5.28 -13.06 -4.77
CA LEU A 188 4.18 -13.50 -3.90
C LEU A 188 3.97 -15.01 -4.04
N VAL A 189 3.98 -15.54 -5.26
CA VAL A 189 3.81 -16.97 -5.54
C VAL A 189 4.99 -17.76 -4.97
N ASP A 190 6.21 -17.31 -5.21
CA ASP A 190 7.43 -17.94 -4.70
C ASP A 190 7.43 -17.98 -3.16
N PHE A 191 7.02 -16.86 -2.54
CA PHE A 191 6.89 -16.79 -1.10
C PHE A 191 5.78 -17.72 -0.57
N LEU A 192 4.62 -17.77 -1.23
CA LEU A 192 3.54 -18.69 -0.86
C LEU A 192 3.96 -20.16 -1.02
N ARG A 193 4.77 -20.52 -2.03
CA ARG A 193 5.32 -21.88 -2.16
C ARG A 193 6.18 -22.22 -0.94
N LEU A 194 7.07 -21.32 -0.53
CA LEU A 194 7.86 -21.51 0.70
C LEU A 194 6.98 -21.62 1.95
N LEU A 195 5.91 -20.82 2.05
CA LEU A 195 5.01 -20.87 3.19
C LEU A 195 4.17 -22.16 3.24
N LEU A 196 3.75 -22.68 2.08
CA LEU A 196 2.78 -23.77 1.99
C LEU A 196 3.41 -25.13 1.68
N VAL A 197 4.72 -25.20 1.46
CA VAL A 197 5.41 -26.49 1.26
C VAL A 197 5.26 -27.35 2.52
N GLU A 198 4.88 -28.60 2.31
CA GLU A 198 4.73 -29.64 3.34
C GLU A 198 5.79 -30.74 3.14
N PRO A 199 6.08 -31.57 4.16
CA PRO A 199 7.07 -32.65 4.05
C PRO A 199 6.88 -33.56 2.83
N GLU A 200 5.63 -33.80 2.44
CA GLU A 200 5.24 -34.64 1.30
C GLU A 200 5.71 -34.06 -0.04
N ASP A 201 5.78 -32.73 -0.17
CA ASP A 201 6.31 -32.07 -1.37
C ASP A 201 7.84 -32.11 -1.43
N LEU A 202 8.50 -32.19 -0.27
CA LEU A 202 9.95 -32.20 -0.16
C LEU A 202 10.54 -33.58 -0.52
N GLY A 203 9.81 -34.66 -0.22
CA GLY A 203 10.29 -36.03 -0.39
C GLY A 203 11.56 -36.27 0.43
N LEU A 204 12.67 -36.57 -0.25
CA LEU A 204 14.00 -36.76 0.37
C LEU A 204 14.84 -35.46 0.38
N THR A 205 14.34 -34.39 -0.22
CA THR A 205 15.03 -33.09 -0.33
C THR A 205 14.81 -32.26 0.94
N THR A 206 15.70 -31.31 1.19
CA THR A 206 15.60 -30.36 2.29
C THR A 206 15.26 -28.97 1.76
N ILE A 207 14.59 -28.14 2.58
CA ILE A 207 14.11 -26.79 2.19
C ILE A 207 15.23 -25.91 1.62
N ASP A 208 16.45 -26.03 2.13
CA ASP A 208 17.62 -25.25 1.69
C ASP A 208 18.10 -25.58 0.26
N ARG A 209 17.62 -26.68 -0.32
CA ARG A 209 17.99 -27.14 -1.67
C ARG A 209 16.90 -26.88 -2.71
N ILE A 210 15.77 -26.32 -2.30
CA ILE A 210 14.63 -26.07 -3.17
C ILE A 210 14.72 -24.66 -3.75
N ASP A 211 14.50 -24.58 -5.06
CA ASP A 211 14.26 -23.33 -5.75
C ASP A 211 12.74 -23.06 -5.79
N PHE A 212 12.29 -22.11 -4.98
CA PHE A 212 10.86 -21.74 -4.90
C PHE A 212 10.40 -20.84 -6.05
N ASN A 213 11.31 -20.42 -6.94
CA ASN A 213 10.94 -19.65 -8.13
C ASN A 213 10.27 -20.55 -9.20
N GLU A 214 10.50 -21.86 -9.12
CA GLU A 214 9.94 -22.85 -10.03
C GLU A 214 8.80 -23.63 -9.37
N PRO A 215 7.81 -24.10 -10.15
CA PRO A 215 6.77 -24.98 -9.64
C PRO A 215 7.35 -26.29 -9.08
N ILE A 216 6.93 -26.66 -7.86
CA ILE A 216 7.48 -27.85 -7.16
C ILE A 216 6.62 -29.08 -7.40
N SER A 217 5.32 -28.99 -7.07
CA SER A 217 4.38 -30.09 -7.22
C SER A 217 2.99 -29.55 -7.61
N PRO A 218 2.18 -30.27 -8.41
CA PRO A 218 0.81 -29.85 -8.71
C PRO A 218 -0.06 -29.64 -7.47
N SER A 219 0.21 -30.40 -6.40
CA SER A 219 -0.49 -30.25 -5.11
C SER A 219 -0.13 -28.94 -4.42
N LEU A 220 1.16 -28.57 -4.40
CA LEU A 220 1.61 -27.30 -3.85
C LEU A 220 1.07 -26.13 -4.65
N GLU A 221 1.17 -26.14 -5.98
CA GLU A 221 0.66 -25.04 -6.82
C GLU A 221 -0.85 -24.85 -6.61
N ARG A 222 -1.62 -25.95 -6.50
CA ARG A 222 -3.05 -25.87 -6.19
C ARG A 222 -3.32 -25.23 -4.83
N ARG A 223 -2.54 -25.57 -3.79
CA ARG A 223 -2.64 -24.94 -2.46
C ARG A 223 -2.25 -23.47 -2.50
N VAL A 224 -1.20 -23.09 -3.24
CA VAL A 224 -0.76 -21.71 -3.41
C VAL A 224 -1.86 -20.85 -4.02
N LEU A 225 -2.41 -21.26 -5.16
CA LEU A 225 -3.47 -20.52 -5.85
C LEU A 225 -4.76 -20.46 -5.01
N THR A 226 -5.16 -21.58 -4.39
CA THR A 226 -6.35 -21.62 -3.50
C THR A 226 -6.17 -20.70 -2.28
N THR A 227 -4.97 -20.66 -1.71
CA THR A 227 -4.64 -19.78 -0.58
C THR A 227 -4.66 -18.32 -1.02
N MET A 228 -4.14 -18.00 -2.22
CA MET A 228 -4.18 -16.64 -2.77
C MET A 228 -5.63 -16.15 -2.95
N ILE A 229 -6.54 -16.99 -3.45
CA ILE A 229 -7.99 -16.69 -3.49
C ILE A 229 -8.51 -16.42 -2.08
N SER A 230 -8.25 -17.33 -1.14
CA SER A 230 -8.72 -17.23 0.25
C SER A 230 -8.24 -15.94 0.95
N ILE A 231 -7.00 -15.52 0.68
CA ILE A 231 -6.46 -14.24 1.19
C ILE A 231 -7.25 -13.06 0.61
N CYS A 232 -7.46 -13.04 -0.70
CA CYS A 232 -8.20 -11.96 -1.35
C CYS A 232 -9.65 -11.88 -0.84
N GLU A 233 -10.33 -13.02 -0.70
CA GLU A 233 -11.66 -13.13 -0.11
C GLU A 233 -11.69 -12.61 1.32
N SER A 234 -10.71 -13.01 2.15
CA SER A 234 -10.58 -12.52 3.52
C SER A 234 -10.47 -11.00 3.56
N TYR A 235 -9.68 -10.39 2.67
CA TYR A 235 -9.60 -8.92 2.56
C TYR A 235 -10.94 -8.31 2.17
N LEU A 236 -11.65 -8.90 1.19
CA LEU A 236 -12.98 -8.43 0.76
C LEU A 236 -14.00 -8.42 1.92
N THR A 237 -13.98 -9.44 2.80
CA THR A 237 -14.91 -9.51 3.95
C THR A 237 -14.71 -8.39 4.97
N GLN A 238 -13.53 -7.75 5.01
CA GLN A 238 -13.25 -6.69 5.96
C GLN A 238 -13.87 -5.34 5.55
N TYR A 239 -14.27 -5.19 4.29
CA TYR A 239 -14.94 -3.99 3.81
C TYR A 239 -16.42 -4.00 4.23
N PRO A 240 -16.95 -2.86 4.71
CA PRO A 240 -18.34 -2.78 5.18
C PRO A 240 -19.39 -2.78 4.06
N THR A 241 -18.95 -2.78 2.79
CA THR A 241 -19.79 -2.59 1.60
C THR A 241 -19.21 -3.40 0.45
N THR A 242 -20.06 -3.89 -0.44
CA THR A 242 -19.71 -4.62 -1.67
C THR A 242 -19.29 -3.69 -2.81
N VAL A 243 -18.73 -4.23 -3.90
CA VAL A 243 -18.37 -3.42 -5.08
C VAL A 243 -19.63 -2.80 -5.70
N GLN A 244 -20.71 -3.58 -5.79
CA GLN A 244 -21.98 -3.17 -6.39
C GLN A 244 -22.62 -2.00 -5.62
N GLU A 245 -22.62 -2.05 -4.28
CA GLU A 245 -23.12 -0.95 -3.45
C GLU A 245 -22.33 0.35 -3.68
N ASP A 246 -21.01 0.26 -3.83
CA ASP A 246 -20.17 1.43 -4.11
C ASP A 246 -20.38 1.97 -5.53
N GLU A 247 -20.59 1.10 -6.51
CA GLU A 247 -20.92 1.50 -7.88
C GLU A 247 -22.25 2.25 -7.93
N LEU A 248 -23.27 1.75 -7.23
CA LEU A 248 -24.56 2.43 -7.11
C LEU A 248 -24.41 3.79 -6.42
N LEU A 249 -23.64 3.86 -5.33
CA LEU A 249 -23.39 5.12 -4.63
C LEU A 249 -22.67 6.15 -5.51
N ILE A 250 -21.70 5.73 -6.32
CA ILE A 250 -20.97 6.63 -7.24
C ILE A 250 -21.86 7.05 -8.42
N ALA A 251 -22.69 6.13 -8.92
CA ALA A 251 -23.60 6.39 -10.03
C ALA A 251 -24.71 7.40 -9.67
N ASP A 252 -25.19 7.37 -8.42
CA ASP A 252 -26.11 8.39 -7.91
C ASP A 252 -25.36 9.71 -7.66
N LYS A 253 -25.39 10.58 -8.65
CA LYS A 253 -24.73 11.89 -8.59
C LYS A 253 -25.23 12.75 -7.43
N THR A 254 -26.51 12.64 -7.05
CA THR A 254 -27.09 13.46 -5.99
C THR A 254 -26.52 13.04 -4.64
N LEU A 255 -26.60 11.75 -4.31
CA LEU A 255 -26.05 11.19 -3.07
C LEU A 255 -24.53 11.32 -3.02
N PHE A 256 -23.83 11.02 -4.12
CA PHE A 256 -22.38 11.12 -4.15
C PHE A 256 -21.90 12.56 -3.95
N SER A 257 -22.58 13.54 -4.54
CA SER A 257 -22.23 14.96 -4.38
C SER A 257 -22.50 15.50 -2.98
N ALA A 258 -23.45 14.91 -2.23
CA ALA A 258 -23.75 15.27 -0.85
C ALA A 258 -22.64 14.82 0.12
N LEU A 259 -21.80 13.85 -0.27
CA LEU A 259 -20.65 13.41 0.52
C LEU A 259 -19.54 14.47 0.55
N SER A 260 -18.85 14.57 1.68
CA SER A 260 -17.65 15.39 1.80
C SER A 260 -16.57 14.94 0.81
N ARG A 261 -15.62 15.84 0.49
CA ARG A 261 -14.49 15.49 -0.39
C ARG A 261 -13.75 14.25 0.13
N GLN A 262 -13.52 14.17 1.44
CA GLN A 262 -12.82 13.05 2.08
C GLN A 262 -13.61 11.75 1.95
N GLN A 263 -14.93 11.81 2.17
CA GLN A 263 -15.80 10.64 2.00
C GLN A 263 -15.79 10.14 0.55
N ARG A 264 -15.89 11.04 -0.43
CA ARG A 264 -15.80 10.68 -1.86
C ARG A 264 -14.46 10.02 -2.19
N MET A 265 -13.35 10.53 -1.68
CA MET A 265 -12.03 9.90 -1.92
C MET A 265 -11.92 8.52 -1.27
N ALA A 266 -12.46 8.35 -0.05
CA ALA A 266 -12.49 7.04 0.62
C ALA A 266 -13.34 6.02 -0.15
N VAL A 267 -14.49 6.45 -0.71
CA VAL A 267 -15.33 5.61 -1.57
C VAL A 267 -14.58 5.22 -2.85
N LYS A 268 -13.93 6.18 -3.52
CA LYS A 268 -13.10 5.91 -4.72
C LYS A 268 -11.93 4.96 -4.45
N LEU A 269 -11.28 5.08 -3.30
CA LEU A 269 -10.21 4.17 -2.92
C LEU A 269 -10.77 2.75 -2.71
N ARG A 270 -11.74 2.59 -1.81
CA ARG A 270 -12.23 1.26 -1.39
C ARG A 270 -12.83 0.47 -2.55
N ILE A 271 -13.53 1.12 -3.48
CA ILE A 271 -14.06 0.44 -4.67
C ILE A 271 -12.92 -0.04 -5.56
N SER A 272 -11.87 0.77 -5.74
CA SER A 272 -10.73 0.42 -6.58
C SER A 272 -9.92 -0.75 -6.00
N GLU A 273 -9.74 -0.80 -4.68
CA GLU A 273 -9.08 -1.92 -3.98
C GLU A 273 -9.88 -3.21 -4.13
N LYS A 274 -11.20 -3.17 -3.89
CA LYS A 274 -12.06 -4.35 -4.05
C LYS A 274 -12.10 -4.89 -5.48
N ARG A 275 -12.10 -4.00 -6.48
CA ARG A 275 -12.01 -4.40 -7.89
C ARG A 275 -10.72 -5.13 -8.20
N ILE A 276 -9.59 -4.66 -7.68
CA ILE A 276 -8.31 -5.36 -7.83
C ILE A 276 -8.41 -6.76 -7.19
N LEU A 277 -8.88 -6.87 -5.94
CA LEU A 277 -9.03 -8.15 -5.25
C LEU A 277 -9.92 -9.13 -6.01
N GLN A 278 -11.09 -8.68 -6.52
CA GLN A 278 -12.00 -9.51 -7.31
C GLN A 278 -11.38 -9.96 -8.65
N GLN A 279 -10.66 -9.06 -9.31
CA GLN A 279 -10.00 -9.37 -10.58
C GLN A 279 -8.83 -10.35 -10.38
N THR A 280 -8.08 -10.22 -9.28
CA THR A 280 -7.07 -11.20 -8.87
C THR A 280 -7.70 -12.56 -8.63
N ILE A 281 -8.79 -12.66 -7.85
CA ILE A 281 -9.50 -13.93 -7.61
C ILE A 281 -9.86 -14.60 -8.94
N LYS A 282 -10.52 -13.86 -9.84
CA LYS A 282 -10.93 -14.38 -11.14
C LYS A 282 -9.74 -14.90 -11.96
N ALA A 283 -8.65 -14.14 -12.03
CA ALA A 283 -7.46 -14.54 -12.77
C ALA A 283 -6.83 -15.83 -12.19
N VAL A 284 -6.80 -15.94 -10.87
CA VAL A 284 -6.24 -17.10 -10.16
C VAL A 284 -7.14 -18.32 -10.27
N GLU A 285 -8.46 -18.16 -10.27
CA GLU A 285 -9.41 -19.25 -10.56
C GLU A 285 -9.21 -19.79 -11.99
N GLU A 286 -9.01 -18.92 -12.97
CA GLU A 286 -8.70 -19.32 -14.35
C GLU A 286 -7.35 -20.07 -14.43
N GLU A 287 -6.34 -19.66 -13.67
CA GLU A 287 -5.06 -20.37 -13.56
C GLU A 287 -5.23 -21.75 -12.90
N LEU A 288 -6.02 -21.83 -11.83
CA LEU A 288 -6.32 -23.07 -11.10
C LEU A 288 -6.96 -24.14 -11.99
N LEU A 289 -7.80 -23.72 -12.95
CA LEU A 289 -8.44 -24.58 -13.95
C LEU A 289 -7.44 -25.10 -15.00
N ARG A 290 -6.31 -24.40 -15.22
CA ARG A 290 -5.26 -24.81 -16.15
C ARG A 290 -4.26 -25.77 -15.51
N LEU A 291 -4.21 -25.86 -14.18
CA LEU A 291 -3.32 -26.79 -13.50
C LEU A 291 -3.70 -28.25 -13.81
N PRO A 292 -2.71 -29.14 -13.97
CA PRO A 292 -2.97 -30.55 -14.18
C PRO A 292 -3.78 -31.13 -13.02
N ALA A 293 -4.63 -32.12 -13.33
CA ALA A 293 -5.36 -32.86 -12.32
C ALA A 293 -4.38 -33.60 -11.40
N ILE A 294 -4.69 -33.63 -10.10
CA ILE A 294 -3.91 -34.42 -9.13
C ILE A 294 -4.37 -35.87 -9.29
N VAL A 295 -3.46 -36.73 -9.76
CA VAL A 295 -3.66 -38.18 -9.82
C VAL A 295 -3.02 -38.78 -8.57
N VAL A 296 -3.81 -39.41 -7.70
CA VAL A 296 -3.31 -40.14 -6.53
C VAL A 296 -3.09 -41.58 -6.97
N ASP A 297 -1.85 -41.94 -7.29
CA ASP A 297 -1.48 -43.31 -7.66
C ASP A 297 -0.96 -44.05 -6.42
N ASP A 298 -1.71 -45.04 -5.96
CA ASP A 298 -1.25 -46.04 -4.99
C ASP A 298 -0.22 -46.94 -5.69
N GLN A 299 1.03 -46.48 -5.70
CA GLN A 299 2.29 -47.24 -5.66
C GLN A 299 3.40 -46.65 -6.56
N LYS A 300 4.51 -46.28 -5.90
CA LYS A 300 5.87 -46.01 -6.41
C LYS A 300 6.20 -44.56 -6.81
N ILE A 301 7.01 -43.96 -5.94
CA ILE A 301 7.88 -42.82 -6.22
C ILE A 301 8.76 -43.15 -7.44
N THR A 302 8.58 -42.43 -8.54
CA THR A 302 9.56 -42.34 -9.62
C THR A 302 10.19 -40.93 -9.61
N PRO A 303 11.52 -40.80 -9.61
CA PRO A 303 12.16 -39.49 -9.59
C PRO A 303 12.30 -38.91 -11.00
N ALA A 304 11.91 -37.63 -11.11
CA ALA A 304 12.35 -36.57 -12.01
C ALA A 304 12.36 -36.79 -13.54
N GLY A 305 11.67 -35.89 -14.25
CA GLY A 305 12.11 -35.42 -15.57
C GLY A 305 11.03 -35.36 -16.64
N ARG A 306 10.61 -34.11 -16.94
CA ARG A 306 10.07 -33.58 -18.21
C ARG A 306 8.91 -34.32 -18.91
N SER A 307 7.96 -33.50 -19.37
CA SER A 307 6.80 -33.80 -20.23
C SER A 307 5.78 -34.80 -19.67
N PHE A 308 4.67 -34.26 -19.16
CA PHE A 308 3.49 -35.03 -18.76
C PHE A 308 2.68 -35.43 -20.00
N GLU A 309 2.85 -36.67 -20.46
CA GLU A 309 1.84 -37.37 -21.24
C GLU A 309 1.50 -38.72 -20.60
N THR A 310 0.20 -39.03 -20.64
CA THR A 310 -0.53 -40.26 -20.27
C THR A 310 -1.06 -40.39 -18.83
N LEU A 311 -2.39 -40.33 -18.80
CA LEU A 311 -3.40 -40.43 -17.73
C LEU A 311 -3.64 -41.94 -17.40
N ASP A 312 -4.32 -42.37 -16.33
CA ASP A 312 -5.79 -42.25 -16.22
C ASP A 312 -6.39 -42.74 -14.87
N THR A 313 -7.61 -42.25 -14.60
CA THR A 313 -8.69 -42.73 -13.70
C THR A 313 -8.79 -42.33 -12.20
N GLN A 314 -9.68 -41.32 -11.99
CA GLN A 314 -10.78 -41.12 -11.01
C GLN A 314 -10.69 -41.32 -9.46
N LYS A 315 -11.14 -40.22 -8.79
CA LYS A 315 -12.10 -40.04 -7.66
C LYS A 315 -11.63 -39.80 -6.20
N SER A 316 -11.69 -38.50 -5.85
CA SER A 316 -12.32 -37.82 -4.68
C SER A 316 -11.87 -38.05 -3.23
N LEU A 317 -11.96 -36.92 -2.47
CA LEU A 317 -12.04 -36.72 -0.99
C LEU A 317 -10.72 -36.23 -0.36
N SER A 318 -10.68 -35.32 0.61
CA SER A 318 -11.72 -34.61 1.38
C SER A 318 -11.09 -33.38 2.06
N GLN A 319 -11.91 -32.34 2.26
CA GLN A 319 -11.61 -31.14 3.04
C GLN A 319 -11.38 -31.47 4.51
N ASN A 320 -10.41 -30.80 5.15
CA ASN A 320 -10.65 -29.95 6.33
C ASN A 320 -9.33 -29.59 7.02
N GLN A 321 -8.92 -28.31 6.93
CA GLN A 321 -8.21 -27.63 8.02
C GLN A 321 -8.58 -26.15 8.01
N ASN A 322 -8.75 -25.60 9.21
CA ASN A 322 -9.41 -24.32 9.47
C ASN A 322 -8.50 -23.14 9.06
N LEU A 323 -8.80 -22.50 7.93
CA LEU A 323 -7.97 -21.50 7.22
C LEU A 323 -7.77 -20.14 7.93
N ASN A 324 -8.34 -19.93 9.12
CA ASN A 324 -8.33 -18.65 9.84
C ASN A 324 -7.02 -18.34 10.61
N THR A 325 -6.02 -19.22 10.60
CA THR A 325 -4.74 -19.04 11.33
C THR A 325 -3.66 -18.29 10.53
N TRP A 326 -3.88 -18.05 9.24
CA TRP A 326 -2.87 -17.48 8.32
C TRP A 326 -2.97 -15.96 8.14
N VAL A 327 -4.00 -15.32 8.72
CA VAL A 327 -4.16 -13.87 8.71
C VAL A 327 -3.60 -13.31 10.00
N ASP A 328 -2.49 -12.57 9.93
CA ASP A 328 -2.02 -11.78 11.07
C ASP A 328 -2.93 -10.55 11.24
N ILE A 329 -4.08 -10.73 11.90
CA ILE A 329 -4.99 -9.64 12.32
C ILE A 329 -4.48 -9.00 13.62
N ARG A 330 -3.15 -8.92 13.86
CA ARG A 330 -2.65 -8.24 15.06
C ARG A 330 -2.91 -6.74 14.98
N VAL A 331 -4.08 -6.38 15.47
CA VAL A 331 -4.44 -5.09 16.04
C VAL A 331 -3.39 -4.78 17.11
N PRO A 332 -2.64 -3.68 17.01
CA PRO A 332 -1.91 -3.17 18.17
C PRO A 332 -2.94 -2.88 19.25
N LYS A 333 -2.87 -3.56 20.40
CA LYS A 333 -3.65 -3.20 21.59
C LYS A 333 -3.33 -1.74 21.91
N VAL A 334 -4.25 -0.84 21.56
CA VAL A 334 -4.23 0.55 22.01
C VAL A 334 -4.41 0.49 23.52
N LYS A 335 -3.39 0.87 24.28
CA LYS A 335 -3.59 1.19 25.69
C LYS A 335 -4.54 2.36 25.76
N ASP A 336 -5.62 2.24 26.51
CA ASP A 336 -6.60 3.28 26.76
C ASP A 336 -5.90 4.58 27.20
N VAL A 337 -5.78 5.54 26.28
CA VAL A 337 -5.53 6.93 26.63
C VAL A 337 -6.88 7.50 26.99
N LYS A 338 -7.07 7.75 28.29
CA LYS A 338 -8.29 8.35 28.86
C LYS A 338 -8.76 9.49 27.97
N ALA A 339 -10.02 9.41 27.54
CA ALA A 339 -10.70 10.48 26.83
C ALA A 339 -10.60 11.77 27.67
N VAL A 340 -9.92 12.78 27.13
CA VAL A 340 -9.98 14.14 27.67
C VAL A 340 -11.28 14.74 27.15
N ASN A 341 -12.22 15.00 28.07
CA ASN A 341 -13.49 15.68 27.83
C ASN A 341 -13.28 16.92 26.95
N SER A 342 -13.92 16.91 25.78
CA SER A 342 -14.02 18.06 24.89
C SER A 342 -15.40 18.71 25.03
N ASP A 343 -15.72 19.19 26.22
CA ASP A 343 -16.84 20.13 26.40
C ASP A 343 -16.27 21.55 26.52
N ASN A 344 -16.90 22.48 25.79
CA ASN A 344 -16.57 23.91 25.63
C ASN A 344 -15.53 24.29 24.56
N LYS A 345 -15.77 23.92 23.29
CA LYS A 345 -15.30 24.74 22.15
C LYS A 345 -16.51 25.41 21.46
N PRO A 346 -16.55 26.75 21.35
CA PRO A 346 -17.65 27.45 20.69
C PRO A 346 -17.68 27.11 19.21
N SER A 347 -18.90 27.05 18.67
CA SER A 347 -19.16 26.59 17.30
C SER A 347 -18.49 27.49 16.26
N ILE A 348 -18.26 26.95 15.06
CA ILE A 348 -17.69 27.70 13.93
C ILE A 348 -18.56 28.93 13.56
N ALA A 349 -19.86 28.89 13.86
CA ALA A 349 -20.77 30.01 13.70
C ALA A 349 -20.49 31.15 14.70
N GLU A 350 -20.18 30.85 15.96
CA GLU A 350 -19.83 31.84 16.98
C GLU A 350 -18.49 32.54 16.69
N ARG A 351 -17.50 31.80 16.17
CA ARG A 351 -16.21 32.38 15.78
C ARG A 351 -16.32 33.35 14.60
N ARG A 352 -17.29 33.14 13.70
CA ARG A 352 -17.59 34.06 12.59
C ARG A 352 -18.34 35.31 13.05
N ARG A 353 -19.11 35.22 14.14
CA ARG A 353 -19.86 36.36 14.69
C ARG A 353 -18.94 37.35 15.42
N LYS A 354 -18.01 36.86 16.25
CA LYS A 354 -17.02 37.72 16.94
C LYS A 354 -16.10 38.51 16.00
N ARG A 355 -15.71 37.92 14.86
CA ARG A 355 -14.91 38.62 13.83
C ARG A 355 -15.66 39.76 13.11
N ARG A 356 -16.99 39.84 13.22
CA ARG A 356 -17.79 40.91 12.58
C ARG A 356 -18.15 42.05 13.53
N THR A 357 -18.07 41.86 14.84
CA THR A 357 -18.47 42.87 15.83
C THR A 357 -17.31 43.67 16.43
N GLY A 358 -16.06 43.35 16.11
CA GLY A 358 -14.91 44.17 16.49
C GLY A 358 -14.66 44.25 18.00
N GLU A 359 -15.00 43.20 18.75
CA GLU A 359 -14.53 42.96 20.12
C GLU A 359 -13.50 41.83 20.14
#